data_AF-A0A7S3V3I2-F1
#
_entry.id   AF-A0A7S3V3I2-F1
#
_cell.length_a   1.000
_cell.length_b   1.000
_cell.length_c   1.000
_cell.angle_alpha   90.00
_cell.angle_beta   90.00
_cell.angle_gamma   90.00
#
_symmetry.space_group_name_H-M   'P 1'
#
loop_
_entity.id
_entity.type
_entity.pdbx_description
1 polymer ?
#
loop_
_entity_poly.entity_id
_entity_poly.type
_entity_poly.pdbx_seq_one_letter_code
_entity_poly.pdbx_strand_id
1 'polypeptide(L)'
;VPDDEPLAVQQWSSLIAVDYVSRSFGVKRGMNVEEAKKICPNLRCVHVELIGDANKVSLKRYRDASFKVLDVFARYVGKNDVLCRASIDEAYLDLTESCIQKLKSESLDVDNVE
;
A
#
# COMPACT_ATOMS: atom_id res chain seq x y z
N VAL A 1 9.27 2.26 10.85
CA VAL A 1 8.70 3.55 11.28
C VAL A 1 7.84 3.22 12.48
N PRO A 2 7.95 3.95 13.60
CA PRO A 2 7.11 3.70 14.77
C PRO A 2 5.63 3.87 14.42
N ASP A 3 4.77 2.96 14.88
CA ASP A 3 3.33 2.95 14.53
C ASP A 3 2.53 4.01 15.31
N ASP A 4 3.14 4.61 16.33
CA ASP A 4 2.57 5.57 17.26
C ASP A 4 2.94 7.04 16.95
N GLU A 5 3.87 7.27 16.03
CA GLU A 5 4.31 8.61 15.64
C GLU A 5 3.53 9.14 14.42
N PRO A 6 2.85 10.31 14.51
CA PRO A 6 2.16 10.90 13.37
C PRO A 6 3.11 11.19 12.19
N LEU A 7 2.82 10.61 11.03
CA LEU A 7 3.64 10.71 9.84
C LEU A 7 2.83 10.98 8.57
N ALA A 8 3.28 11.97 7.80
CA ALA A 8 2.79 12.21 6.46
C ALA A 8 3.93 12.28 5.44
N VAL A 9 3.63 11.89 4.21
CA VAL A 9 4.52 12.09 3.07
C VAL A 9 4.08 13.36 2.35
N GLN A 10 5.02 14.26 2.08
CA GLN A 10 4.78 15.49 1.34
C GLN A 10 5.47 15.49 -0.02
N GLN A 11 4.82 16.13 -0.98
CA GLN A 11 5.41 16.54 -2.25
C GLN A 11 5.25 18.05 -2.36
N TRP A 12 6.38 18.76 -2.35
CA TRP A 12 6.40 20.21 -2.17
C TRP A 12 5.67 20.58 -0.88
N SER A 13 4.69 21.48 -0.95
CA SER A 13 3.89 21.92 0.19
C SER A 13 2.64 21.06 0.46
N SER A 14 2.33 20.06 -0.37
CA SER A 14 1.10 19.26 -0.23
C SER A 14 1.35 17.86 0.30
N LEU A 15 0.48 17.38 1.20
CA LEU A 15 0.52 16.02 1.71
C LEU A 15 -0.06 15.03 0.69
N ILE A 16 0.73 14.02 0.30
CA ILE A 16 0.33 13.00 -0.69
C ILE A 16 -0.05 11.66 -0.05
N ALA A 17 0.40 11.39 1.17
CA ALA A 17 -0.01 10.24 1.97
C ALA A 17 -0.01 10.62 3.45
N VAL A 18 -0.97 10.09 4.20
CA VAL A 18 -1.18 10.41 5.62
C VAL A 18 -1.49 9.10 6.35
N ASP A 19 -0.71 8.81 7.39
CA ASP A 19 -0.89 7.63 8.23
C ASP A 19 -2.17 7.70 9.07
N TYR A 20 -2.56 6.59 9.68
CA TYR A 20 -3.81 6.50 10.44
C TYR A 20 -3.80 7.33 11.72
N VAL A 21 -2.65 7.46 12.41
CA VAL A 21 -2.51 8.26 13.63
C VAL A 21 -2.76 9.72 13.30
N SER A 22 -2.12 10.26 12.26
CA SER A 22 -2.35 11.64 11.81
C SER A 22 -3.80 11.92 11.40
N ARG A 23 -4.48 10.95 10.79
CA ARG A 23 -5.90 11.08 10.40
C ARG A 23 -6.82 11.25 11.60
N SER A 24 -6.50 10.63 12.74
CA SER A 24 -7.30 10.77 13.97
C SER A 24 -7.29 12.21 14.51
N PHE A 25 -6.23 12.97 14.26
CA PHE A 25 -6.15 14.40 14.58
C PHE A 25 -6.86 15.30 13.55
N GLY A 26 -7.32 14.74 12.43
CA GLY A 26 -8.01 15.48 11.36
C GLY A 26 -7.13 15.89 10.18
N VAL A 27 -5.87 15.44 10.12
CA VAL A 27 -4.98 15.65 8.97
C VAL A 27 -5.49 14.84 7.77
N LYS A 28 -5.56 15.46 6.60
CA LYS A 28 -6.07 14.84 5.35
C LYS A 28 -5.07 14.92 4.21
N ARG A 29 -5.16 13.96 3.28
CA ARG A 29 -4.44 14.03 2.00
C ARG A 29 -4.83 15.32 1.26
N GLY A 30 -3.86 15.98 0.66
CA GLY A 30 -4.02 17.23 -0.09
C GLY A 30 -3.86 18.49 0.75
N MET A 31 -3.89 18.40 2.09
CA MET A 31 -3.63 19.55 2.96
C MET A 31 -2.23 20.14 2.72
N ASN A 32 -2.11 21.45 2.94
CA ASN A 32 -0.80 22.08 3.01
C ASN A 32 -0.07 21.65 4.29
N VAL A 33 1.25 21.47 4.21
CA VAL A 33 2.10 21.10 5.36
C VAL A 33 1.94 22.06 6.54
N GLU A 34 1.82 23.36 6.29
CA GLU A 34 1.64 24.37 7.35
C GLU A 34 0.29 24.23 8.07
N GLU A 35 -0.77 23.95 7.32
CA GLU A 35 -2.11 23.72 7.87
C GLU A 35 -2.14 22.42 8.68
N ALA A 36 -1.54 21.35 8.15
CA ALA A 36 -1.46 20.07 8.83
C ALA A 36 -0.67 20.17 10.14
N LYS A 37 0.41 20.94 10.19
CA LYS A 37 1.19 21.19 11.41
C LYS A 37 0.46 22.03 12.45
N LYS A 38 -0.50 22.88 12.06
CA LYS A 38 -1.36 23.58 13.02
C LYS A 38 -2.33 22.61 13.71
N ILE A 39 -2.79 21.59 12.99
CA ILE A 39 -3.68 20.54 13.51
C ILE A 39 -2.90 19.55 14.39
N CYS A 40 -1.72 19.14 13.92
CA CYS A 40 -0.87 18.16 14.59
C CYS A 40 0.58 18.71 14.65
N PRO A 41 0.94 19.44 15.72
CA PRO A 41 2.26 20.08 15.83
C PRO A 41 3.44 19.10 15.84
N ASN A 42 3.23 17.87 16.29
CA ASN A 42 4.21 16.78 16.28
C ASN A 42 4.19 15.98 14.97
N LEU A 43 3.46 16.40 13.93
CA LEU A 43 3.42 15.74 12.64
C LEU A 43 4.79 15.72 11.97
N ARG A 44 5.34 14.52 11.77
CA ARG A 44 6.55 14.34 10.98
C ARG A 44 6.19 14.28 9.49
N CYS A 45 6.53 15.32 8.75
CA CYS A 45 6.40 15.33 7.30
C CYS A 45 7.70 14.89 6.63
N VAL A 46 7.63 13.83 5.82
CA VAL A 46 8.77 13.30 5.04
C VAL A 46 8.61 13.71 3.59
N HIS A 47 9.58 14.44 3.04
CA HIS A 47 9.55 14.82 1.64
C HIS A 47 9.90 13.63 0.73
N VAL A 48 9.22 13.53 -0.40
CA VAL A 48 9.62 12.63 -1.50
C VAL A 48 11.05 12.93 -1.98
N GLU A 49 11.71 11.94 -2.55
CA GLU A 49 13.07 12.12 -3.07
C GLU A 49 13.10 13.18 -4.19
N LEU A 50 14.15 14.01 -4.21
CA LEU A 50 14.40 14.97 -5.28
C LEU A 50 15.63 14.54 -6.06
N ILE A 51 15.56 14.58 -7.39
CA ILE A 51 16.63 14.14 -8.29
C ILE A 51 17.06 15.23 -9.26
N GLY A 52 18.38 15.29 -9.48
CA GLY A 52 19.05 16.22 -10.39
C GLY A 52 19.04 17.68 -9.93
N ASP A 53 19.73 18.53 -10.69
CA ASP A 53 19.92 19.95 -10.36
C ASP A 53 18.61 20.76 -10.35
N ALA A 54 17.59 20.26 -11.08
CA ALA A 54 16.27 20.86 -11.16
C ALA A 54 15.33 20.46 -10.00
N ASN A 55 15.81 19.71 -9.01
CA ASN A 55 15.02 19.24 -7.86
C ASN A 55 13.70 18.57 -8.26
N LYS A 56 13.72 17.73 -9.30
CA LYS A 56 12.49 17.06 -9.76
C LYS A 56 12.11 15.95 -8.79
N VAL A 57 10.81 15.78 -8.57
CA VAL A 57 10.29 14.72 -7.68
C VAL A 57 10.55 13.34 -8.28
N SER A 58 11.12 12.44 -7.47
CA SER A 58 11.27 11.02 -7.74
C SER A 58 10.31 10.20 -6.88
N LEU A 59 9.49 9.39 -7.53
CA LEU A 59 8.64 8.38 -6.87
C LEU A 59 9.21 6.96 -6.99
N LYS A 60 10.48 6.83 -7.41
CA LYS A 60 11.11 5.53 -7.69
C LYS A 60 11.03 4.58 -6.50
N ARG A 61 11.36 5.05 -5.29
CA ARG A 61 11.28 4.24 -4.05
C ARG A 61 9.91 3.59 -3.83
N TYR A 62 8.82 4.28 -4.18
CA TYR A 62 7.46 3.77 -4.00
C TYR A 62 7.08 2.76 -5.08
N ARG A 63 7.55 2.96 -6.32
CA ARG A 63 7.39 1.98 -7.40
C ARG A 63 8.17 0.70 -7.11
N ASP A 64 9.40 0.82 -6.64
CA ASP A 64 10.22 -0.33 -6.27
C ASP A 64 9.58 -1.13 -5.11
N ALA A 65 8.98 -0.44 -4.13
CA ALA A 65 8.22 -1.07 -3.06
C ALA A 65 6.95 -1.77 -3.59
N SER A 66 6.22 -1.14 -4.51
CA SER A 66 5.06 -1.73 -5.20
C SER A 66 5.42 -3.06 -5.87
N PHE A 67 6.50 -3.09 -6.65
CA PHE A 67 6.95 -4.31 -7.31
C PHE A 67 7.30 -5.43 -6.32
N LYS A 68 7.95 -5.11 -5.19
CA LYS A 68 8.22 -6.12 -4.15
C LYS A 68 6.96 -6.76 -3.59
N VAL A 69 5.87 -6.00 -3.43
CA VAL A 69 4.57 -6.54 -2.97
C VAL A 69 3.93 -7.39 -4.06
N LEU A 70 3.94 -6.93 -5.32
CA LEU A 70 3.43 -7.70 -6.45
C LEU A 70 4.20 -9.01 -6.66
N ASP A 71 5.52 -9.01 -6.46
CA ASP A 71 6.36 -10.20 -6.51
C ASP A 71 6.00 -11.21 -5.42
N VAL A 72 5.47 -10.75 -4.28
CA VAL A 72 4.91 -11.65 -3.26
C VAL A 72 3.62 -12.26 -3.79
N PHE A 73 2.66 -11.46 -4.27
CA PHE A 73 1.41 -12.00 -4.83
C PHE A 73 1.67 -12.99 -5.98
N ALA A 74 2.60 -12.68 -6.88
CA ALA A 74 2.97 -13.52 -8.01
C ALA A 74 3.50 -14.91 -7.59
N ARG A 75 4.06 -15.06 -6.38
CA ARG A 75 4.50 -16.36 -5.85
C ARG A 75 3.36 -17.24 -5.34
N TYR A 76 2.23 -16.64 -4.97
CA TYR A 76 1.11 -17.34 -4.34
C TYR A 76 -0.08 -17.55 -5.27
N VAL A 77 -0.17 -16.82 -6.39
CA VAL A 77 -1.20 -17.08 -7.39
C VAL A 77 -0.94 -18.42 -8.09
N GLY A 78 -1.98 -19.25 -8.18
CA GLY A 78 -1.94 -20.53 -8.87
C GLY A 78 -1.79 -20.38 -10.39
N LYS A 79 -1.54 -21.49 -11.08
CA LYS A 79 -1.34 -21.52 -12.55
C LYS A 79 -2.50 -20.89 -13.33
N ASN A 80 -3.72 -21.00 -12.80
CA ASN A 80 -4.95 -20.55 -13.44
C ASN A 80 -5.55 -19.30 -12.79
N ASP A 81 -4.89 -18.76 -11.75
CA ASP A 81 -5.31 -17.51 -11.12
C ASP A 81 -4.80 -16.31 -11.93
N VAL A 82 -5.44 -15.16 -11.76
CA VAL A 82 -5.06 -13.93 -12.45
C VAL A 82 -4.66 -12.86 -11.44
N LEU A 83 -3.42 -12.36 -11.53
CA LEU A 83 -2.96 -11.17 -10.83
C LEU A 83 -2.97 -9.97 -11.77
N CYS A 84 -3.75 -8.94 -11.46
CA CYS A 84 -3.83 -7.71 -12.24
C CYS A 84 -3.44 -6.50 -11.39
N ARG A 85 -2.38 -5.80 -11.78
CA ARG A 85 -1.97 -4.56 -11.13
C ARG A 85 -2.93 -3.42 -11.50
N ALA A 86 -3.60 -2.84 -10.50
CA ALA A 86 -4.57 -1.77 -10.71
C ALA A 86 -3.93 -0.38 -10.57
N SER A 87 -3.08 -0.20 -9.56
CA SER A 87 -2.39 1.06 -9.30
C SER A 87 -1.01 0.81 -8.68
N ILE A 88 -0.44 1.81 -7.99
CA ILE A 88 0.86 1.67 -7.33
C ILE A 88 0.77 0.81 -6.06
N ASP A 89 -0.34 0.85 -5.34
CA ASP A 89 -0.55 0.14 -4.08
C ASP A 89 -1.74 -0.82 -4.13
N GLU A 90 -2.37 -0.99 -5.29
CA GLU A 90 -3.56 -1.83 -5.45
C GLU A 90 -3.39 -2.86 -6.58
N ALA A 91 -3.94 -4.05 -6.36
CA ALA A 91 -4.02 -5.13 -7.34
C ALA A 91 -5.30 -5.95 -7.13
N TYR A 92 -5.81 -6.52 -8.23
CA TYR A 92 -6.90 -7.50 -8.22
C TYR A 92 -6.33 -8.91 -8.35
N LEU A 93 -6.92 -9.85 -7.62
CA LEU A 93 -6.62 -11.27 -7.70
C LEU A 93 -7.90 -12.02 -8.03
N ASP A 94 -7.93 -12.69 -9.18
CA ASP A 94 -8.93 -13.71 -9.47
C ASP A 94 -8.41 -15.05 -8.98
N LEU A 95 -9.03 -15.54 -7.89
CA LEU A 95 -8.70 -16.79 -7.22
C LEU A 95 -9.78 -17.85 -7.41
N THR A 96 -10.68 -17.67 -8.39
CA THR A 96 -11.84 -18.53 -8.58
C THR A 96 -11.45 -19.99 -8.69
N GLU A 97 -10.43 -20.29 -9.50
CA GLU A 97 -9.96 -21.66 -9.71
C GLU A 97 -9.29 -22.24 -8.45
N SER A 98 -8.41 -21.48 -7.79
CA SER A 98 -7.80 -21.90 -6.52
C SER A 98 -8.84 -22.18 -5.42
N CYS A 99 -9.90 -21.37 -5.33
CA CYS A 99 -11.00 -21.59 -4.39
C CYS A 99 -11.78 -22.87 -4.73
N ILE A 100 -12.09 -23.12 -6.01
CA ILE A 100 -12.76 -24.34 -6.45
C ILE A 100 -11.93 -25.58 -6.12
N GLN A 101 -10.62 -25.54 -6.36
CA GLN A 101 -9.71 -26.64 -6.05
C GLN A 101 -9.66 -26.93 -4.55
N LYS A 102 -9.60 -25.89 -3.72
CA LYS A 102 -9.62 -26.02 -2.26
C LYS A 102 -10.93 -26.64 -1.75
N LEU A 103 -12.08 -26.21 -2.26
CA LEU A 103 -13.37 -26.79 -1.89
C LEU A 103 -13.47 -28.28 -2.28
N LYS A 104 -12.94 -28.66 -3.45
CA LYS A 104 -12.90 -30.07 -3.88
C LYS A 104 -12.00 -30.92 -2.99
N SER A 105 -10.81 -30.43 -2.61
CA SER A 105 -9.93 -31.16 -1.69
C SER A 105 -10.56 -31.33 -0.31
N GLU A 106 -11.24 -30.31 0.20
CA GLU A 106 -11.92 -30.38 1.51
C GLU A 106 -13.13 -31.33 1.48
N SER A 107 -13.81 -31.48 0.35
CA SER A 107 -14.94 -32.40 0.20
C SER A 107 -14.49 -33.87 0.15
N LEU A 108 -13.31 -34.15 -0.40
CA LEU A 108 -12.74 -35.51 -0.47
C LEU A 108 -12.25 -36.03 0.90
N ASP A 109 -11.95 -35.15 1.84
CA ASP A 109 -11.53 -35.53 3.19
C ASP A 109 -12.70 -35.96 4.08
N VAL A 110 -13.94 -35.54 3.77
CA VAL A 110 -15.14 -35.91 4.53
C VAL A 110 -15.63 -37.31 4.16
N ASP A 111 -15.46 -37.72 2.89
CA ASP A 111 -15.90 -39.03 2.39
C ASP A 111 -14.93 -40.18 2.73
N ASN A 112 -13.77 -39.89 3.33
CA ASN A 112 -12.78 -40.90 3.77
C ASN A 112 -12.84 -41.19 5.28
N VAL A 113 -13.89 -40.73 5.98
CA VAL A 113 -14.18 -41.08 7.38
C VAL A 113 -15.35 -42.08 7.41
N GLU A 114 -15.14 -43.27 6.84
CA GLU A 114 -15.93 -44.49 7.10
C GLU A 114 -15.03 -45.63 7.59
#